data_AF-A0A946KX23-F1
#
_entry.id   AF-A0A946KX23-F1
#
_cell.length_a   1.000
_cell.length_b   1.000
_cell.length_c   1.000
_cell.angle_alpha   90.00
_cell.angle_beta   90.00
_cell.angle_gamma   90.00
#
_symmetry.space_group_name_H-M   'P 1'
#
loop_
_entity.id
_entity.type
_entity.pdbx_description
1 polymer ?
#
loop_
_entity_poly.entity_id
_entity_poly.type
_entity_poly.pdbx_seq_one_letter_code
_entity_poly.pdbx_strand_id
1 'polypeptide(L)' 'MKFSNRSKVIVYLLTTFLASYIGYVLGNAFCASDCLTDILLNVLISNSVALGGVFVLVNLSEKSITEWNQMSMEEE' A
#
# COMPACT_ATOMS: atom_id res chain seq x y z
N MET A 1 -8.07 9.02 -17.23
CA MET A 1 -8.35 9.58 -15.89
C MET A 1 -7.15 9.33 -14.99
N LYS A 2 -6.75 10.31 -14.17
CA LYS A 2 -5.72 10.12 -13.14
C LYS A 2 -6.39 10.27 -11.78
N PHE A 3 -6.01 9.43 -10.84
CA PHE A 3 -6.43 9.53 -9.45
C PHE A 3 -5.92 10.86 -8.88
N SER A 4 -6.76 11.56 -8.13
CA SER A 4 -6.36 12.82 -7.50
C SER A 4 -5.18 12.58 -6.56
N ASN A 5 -4.20 13.49 -6.57
CA ASN A 5 -3.05 13.40 -5.67
C ASN A 5 -3.50 13.34 -4.20
N ARG A 6 -4.63 13.98 -3.85
CA ARG A 6 -5.19 13.94 -2.49
C ARG A 6 -5.64 12.53 -2.10
N SER A 7 -6.34 11.82 -2.99
CA SER A 7 -6.79 10.46 -2.70
C SER A 7 -5.63 9.46 -2.68
N LYS A 8 -4.61 9.62 -3.53
CA LYS A 8 -3.38 8.82 -3.46
C LYS A 8 -2.70 8.95 -2.10
N VAL A 9 -2.54 10.18 -1.59
CA VAL A 9 -1.93 10.44 -0.28
C VAL A 9 -2.72 9.79 0.85
N ILE A 10 -4.06 9.87 0.83
CA ILE A 10 -4.91 9.23 1.85
C ILE A 10 -4.70 7.70 1.86
N VAL A 11 -4.68 7.07 0.68
CA VAL A 11 -4.45 5.63 0.57
C VAL A 11 -3.08 5.27 1.13
N TYR A 12 -2.02 5.98 0.73
CA TYR A 12 -0.67 5.72 1.27
C TYR A 12 -0.57 5.90 2.78
N LEU A 13 -1.19 6.94 3.34
CA LEU A 13 -1.22 7.16 4.79
C LEU A 13 -1.92 6.02 5.54
N LEU A 14 -3.10 5.61 5.07
CA LEU A 14 -3.84 4.50 5.67
C LEU A 14 -3.06 3.19 5.57
N THR A 15 -2.46 2.91 4.42
CA THR A 15 -1.63 1.73 4.22
C THR A 15 -0.42 1.73 5.15
N THR A 16 0.27 2.85 5.29
CA THR A 16 1.44 2.97 6.16
C THR A 16 1.06 2.74 7.62
N PHE A 17 -0.06 3.30 8.05
CA PHE A 17 -0.58 3.09 9.41
C PHE A 17 -0.90 1.62 9.68
N LEU A 18 -1.64 0.98 8.76
CA LEU A 18 -2.02 -0.43 8.90
C LEU A 18 -0.80 -1.36 8.83
N ALA A 19 0.11 -1.12 7.88
CA ALA A 19 1.31 -1.93 7.69
C ALA A 19 2.28 -1.82 8.88
N SER A 20 2.37 -0.64 9.48
CA SER A 20 3.13 -0.43 10.72
C SER A 20 2.56 -1.22 11.89
N TYR A 21 1.22 -1.23 12.04
CA TYR A 21 0.56 -2.05 13.05
C TYR A 21 0.82 -3.55 12.84
N ILE A 22 0.69 -4.04 11.61
CA ILE A 22 0.98 -5.43 11.26
C ILE A 22 2.44 -5.77 11.59
N GLY A 23 3.39 -4.94 11.15
CA GLY A 23 4.81 -5.17 11.40
C GLY A 23 5.17 -5.14 12.89
N TYR A 24 4.49 -4.31 13.68
CA TYR A 24 4.66 -4.27 15.14
C TYR A 24 4.17 -5.56 15.80
N VAL A 25 2.96 -6.01 15.47
CA VAL A 25 2.40 -7.26 16.01
C VAL A 25 3.27 -8.45 15.59
N LEU A 26 3.73 -8.47 14.34
CA LEU A 26 4.55 -9.53 13.79
C LEU A 26 5.94 -9.57 14.46
N GLY A 27 6.58 -8.42 14.62
CA GLY A 27 7.86 -8.31 15.33
C GLY A 27 7.76 -8.70 16.80
N ASN A 28 6.65 -8.37 17.47
CA ASN A 28 6.41 -8.79 18.85
C ASN A 28 6.12 -10.30 18.97
N ALA A 29 5.57 -10.93 17.94
CA ALA A 29 5.33 -12.38 17.92
C ALA A 29 6.60 -13.20 17.63
N PHE A 30 7.51 -12.67 16.80
CA PHE A 30 8.76 -13.36 16.43
C PHE A 30 9.95 -13.02 17.32
N CYS A 31 9.86 -12.01 18.19
CA CYS A 31 10.97 -11.68 19.08
C CYS A 31 11.32 -12.86 20.00
N ALA A 32 12.53 -13.40 19.83
CA ALA A 32 13.13 -14.37 20.75
C ALA A 32 14.27 -13.75 21.60
N SER A 33 14.98 -12.76 21.06
CA SER A 33 16.06 -12.00 21.71
C SER A 33 16.33 -10.71 20.92
N ASP A 34 16.51 -9.58 21.61
CA ASP A 34 16.61 -8.22 21.03
C ASP A 34 15.34 -7.73 20.28
N CYS A 35 14.22 -7.69 21.00
CA CYS A 35 12.90 -7.29 20.45
C CYS A 35 12.87 -5.94 19.75
N LEU A 36 13.71 -4.98 20.16
CA LEU A 36 13.72 -3.66 19.54
C LEU A 36 14.11 -3.75 18.06
N THR A 37 15.14 -4.54 17.75
CA THR A 37 15.67 -4.69 16.39
C THR A 37 14.69 -5.48 15.53
N ASP A 38 14.15 -6.58 16.05
CA ASP A 38 13.17 -7.41 15.32
C ASP A 38 11.88 -6.65 15.02
N ILE A 39 11.38 -5.86 15.97
CA ILE A 39 10.20 -5.01 15.75
C ILE A 39 10.51 -3.96 14.69
N LEU A 40 11.63 -3.25 14.79
CA LEU A 40 11.98 -2.20 13.81
C LEU A 40 12.10 -2.78 12.40
N LEU A 41 12.76 -3.94 12.27
CA LEU A 41 13.03 -4.59 10.99
C LEU A 41 11.74 -5.14 10.36
N ASN A 42 10.85 -5.76 11.14
CA ASN A 42 9.54 -6.21 10.68
C ASN A 42 8.63 -5.04 10.28
N VAL A 43 8.63 -3.94 11.05
CA VAL A 43 7.89 -2.72 10.69
C VAL A 43 8.39 -2.13 9.37
N LEU A 44 9.70 -2.06 9.16
CA LEU A 44 10.29 -1.54 7.92
C LEU A 44 9.96 -2.42 6.70
N ILE A 45 10.09 -3.74 6.83
CA ILE A 45 9.77 -4.69 5.76
C ILE A 45 8.28 -4.63 5.43
N SER A 46 7.41 -4.69 6.44
CA SER A 46 5.96 -4.64 6.25
C SER A 46 5.53 -3.38 5.52
N ASN A 47 6.04 -2.21 5.92
CA ASN A 47 5.75 -0.95 5.24
C ASN A 47 6.28 -0.93 3.81
N SER A 48 7.49 -1.44 3.56
CA SER A 48 8.08 -1.48 2.22
C SER A 48 7.26 -2.33 1.26
N VAL A 49 6.84 -3.52 1.70
CA VAL A 49 6.02 -4.44 0.90
C VAL A 49 4.63 -3.84 0.67
N ALA A 50 4.00 -3.27 1.70
CA ALA A 50 2.67 -2.70 1.59
C ALA A 50 2.63 -1.47 0.66
N LEU A 51 3.61 -0.56 0.79
CA LEU A 51 3.72 0.61 -0.09
C LEU A 51 4.02 0.19 -1.54
N GLY A 52 4.90 -0.80 -1.74
CA GLY A 52 5.17 -1.36 -3.06
C GLY A 52 3.92 -1.94 -3.71
N GLY A 53 3.15 -2.74 -2.97
CA GLY A 53 1.89 -3.31 -3.45
C GLY A 53 0.86 -2.25 -3.81
N VAL A 54 0.66 -1.26 -2.95
CA VAL A 54 -0.30 -0.17 -3.19
C VAL A 54 0.12 0.70 -4.36
N PHE A 55 1.42 0.95 -4.54
CA PHE A 55 1.92 1.67 -5.72
C PHE A 55 1.51 0.97 -7.02
N VAL A 56 1.67 -0.34 -7.10
CA VAL A 56 1.25 -1.13 -8.27
C VAL A 56 -0.28 -1.08 -8.45
N LEU A 57 -1.05 -1.27 -7.38
CA LEU A 57 -2.51 -1.27 -7.43
C LEU A 57 -3.08 0.09 -7.88
N VAL A 58 -2.49 1.20 -7.43
CA VAL A 58 -2.91 2.54 -7.86
C VAL A 58 -2.65 2.72 -9.36
N ASN A 59 -1.49 2.28 -9.87
CA ASN A 59 -1.19 2.38 -11.31
C ASN A 59 -2.12 1.50 -12.16
N LEU A 60 -2.39 0.27 -11.71
CA LEU A 60 -3.31 -0.64 -12.40
C LEU A 60 -4.75 -0.11 -12.40
N SER A 61 -5.20 0.48 -11.29
CA SER A 61 -6.54 1.07 -11.22
C SER A 61 -6.68 2.32 -12.09
N GLU A 62 -5.63 3.16 -12.21
CA GLU A 62 -5.66 4.27 -13.16
C GLU A 62 -5.77 3.77 -14.61
N LYS A 63 -5.03 2.70 -14.94
CA LYS A 63 -5.07 2.09 -16.28
C LYS A 63 -6.43 1.46 -16.57
N SER A 64 -7.02 0.72 -15.64
CA SER A 64 -8.33 0.10 -15.87
C SER A 64 -9.42 1.16 -16.09
N ILE A 65 -9.45 2.23 -15.28
CA ILE A 65 -10.44 3.31 -15.45
C ILE A 65 -10.29 4.00 -16.82
N THR A 66 -9.06 4.18 -17.32
CA THR A 66 -8.86 4.74 -18.66
C THR A 66 -9.41 3.85 -19.77
N GLU A 67 -9.19 2.54 -19.69
CA GLU A 67 -9.65 1.59 -20.70
C GLU A 67 -11.18 1.49 -20.72
N TRP A 68 -11.81 1.43 -19.55
CA TRP A 68 -13.27 1.45 -19.43
C TRP A 68 -13.91 2.71 -20.03
N ASN A 69 -13.31 3.89 -19.79
CA ASN A 69 -13.81 5.14 -20.33
C ASN A 69 -13.57 5.29 -21.85
N GLN A 70 -12.64 4.52 -22.43
CA GLN A 70 -12.46 4.48 -23.88
C GLN A 70 -13.51 3.57 -24.53
N MET A 71 -13.73 2.38 -23.98
CA MET A 71 -14.78 1.47 -24.48
C MET A 71 -16.17 2.11 -24.42
N SER A 72 -16.49 2.82 -23.34
CA SER A 72 -17.80 3.48 -23.21
C SER A 72 -18.03 4.61 -24.22
N MET A 73 -16.98 5.23 -24.75
CA MET A 73 -17.10 6.28 -25.78
C MET A 73 -17.14 5.70 -27.20
N GLU A 74 -16.66 4.47 -27.40
CA GLU A 74 -16.78 3.76 -28.68
C GLU A 74 -18.16 3.09 -28.86
N GLU A 75 -18.90 2.89 -27.77
CA GLU A 75 -20.25 2.33 -27.77
C GLU A 75 -21.38 3.37 -27.94
N GLU A 76 -21.07 4.68 -27.88
CA GLU A 76 -21.98 5.80 -28.21
C GLU A 76 -21.81 6.28 -29.67
#